data_AF-X0YPH2-F1
#
_entry.id   AF-X0YPH2-F1
#
_cell.length_a   1.000
_cell.length_b   1.000
_cell.length_c   1.000
_cell.angle_alpha   90.00
_cell.angle_beta   90.00
_cell.angle_gamma   90.00
#
_symmetry.space_group_name_H-M   'P 1'
#
loop_
_entity.id
_entity.type
_entity.pdbx_description
1 polymer ?
#
loop_
_entity_poly.entity_id
_entity_poly.type
_entity_poly.pdbx_seq_one_letter_code
_entity_poly.pdbx_strand_id
1 'polypeptide(L)' 'EELPVMVGGAPVTEDWAKEIGADGYAKDAVGAVRIAKGLAKK' A
#
# COMPACT_ATOMS: atom_id res chain seq x y z
N GLU A 1 -17.21 -2.33 8.08
CA GLU A 1 -16.50 -1.39 7.19
C GLU A 1 -15.26 -2.08 6.67
N GLU A 2 -14.92 -1.90 5.40
CA GLU A 2 -13.66 -2.38 4.84
C GLU A 2 -12.56 -1.37 5.19
N LEU A 3 -11.45 -1.84 5.76
CA LEU A 3 -10.31 -1.01 6.10
C LEU A 3 -9.30 -1.05 4.96
N PRO A 4 -8.69 0.08 4.56
CA PRO A 4 -7.67 0.08 3.52
C PRO A 4 -6.44 -0.72 3.97
N VAL A 5 -6.02 -1.67 3.13
CA VAL A 5 -4.87 -2.55 3.37
C VAL A 5 -3.69 -2.12 2.50
N MET A 6 -2.54 -1.90 3.12
CA MET A 6 -1.29 -1.60 2.41
C MET A 6 -0.25 -2.70 2.65
N VAL A 7 0.54 -3.00 1.62
CA VAL A 7 1.65 -3.98 1.68
C VAL A 7 2.97 -3.39 1.17
N GLY A 8 4.09 -3.88 1.68
CA GLY A 8 5.43 -3.41 1.29
C GLY A 8 6.55 -4.25 1.88
N GLY A 9 7.80 -3.89 1.56
CA GLY A 9 9.00 -4.62 1.97
C GLY A 9 9.82 -5.13 0.77
N ALA A 10 11.05 -5.54 1.02
CA ALA A 10 11.99 -5.96 -0.03
C ALA A 10 11.47 -7.05 -1.00
N PRO A 11 10.70 -8.08 -0.58
CA PRO A 11 10.20 -9.10 -1.50
C PRO A 11 8.90 -8.70 -2.21
N VAL A 12 8.31 -7.53 -1.88
CA VAL A 12 6.98 -7.14 -2.37
C VAL A 12 7.12 -6.28 -3.64
N THR A 13 6.39 -6.66 -4.68
CA THR A 13 6.27 -5.90 -5.93
C THR A 13 4.89 -5.23 -6.02
N GLU A 14 4.81 -4.17 -6.82
CA GLU A 14 3.53 -3.49 -7.09
C GLU A 14 2.53 -4.43 -7.79
N ASP A 15 3.01 -5.26 -8.72
CA ASP A 15 2.17 -6.20 -9.46
C ASP A 15 1.54 -7.25 -8.54
N TRP A 16 2.33 -7.81 -7.62
CA TRP A 16 1.81 -8.73 -6.62
C TRP A 16 0.81 -8.05 -5.66
N ALA A 17 1.10 -6.82 -5.23
CA ALA A 17 0.19 -6.06 -4.38
C ALA A 17 -1.18 -5.83 -5.04
N LYS A 18 -1.19 -5.56 -6.35
CA LYS A 18 -2.42 -5.47 -7.17
C LYS A 18 -3.12 -6.82 -7.30
N GLU A 19 -2.36 -7.90 -7.53
CA GLU A 19 -2.90 -9.26 -7.67
C GLU A 19 -3.68 -9.71 -6.42
N ILE A 20 -3.20 -9.38 -5.22
CA ILE A 20 -3.86 -9.72 -3.96
C ILE A 20 -4.95 -8.73 -3.53
N GLY A 21 -5.17 -7.65 -4.30
CA GLY A 21 -6.19 -6.64 -4.02
C GLY A 21 -5.83 -5.66 -2.90
N ALA A 22 -4.54 -5.34 -2.69
CA ALA A 22 -4.16 -4.31 -1.73
C ALA A 22 -4.52 -2.90 -2.22
N ASP A 23 -4.96 -2.04 -1.31
CA ASP A 23 -5.30 -0.64 -1.59
C ASP A 23 -4.06 0.25 -1.78
N GLY A 24 -2.89 -0.22 -1.34
CA GLY A 24 -1.64 0.53 -1.52
C GLY A 24 -0.39 -0.33 -1.43
N TYR A 25 0.63 0.09 -2.18
CA TYR A 25 1.97 -0.49 -2.18
C TYR A 25 3.03 0.62 -2.13
N ALA A 26 4.06 0.42 -1.30
CA ALA A 26 5.23 1.29 -1.33
C ALA A 26 6.53 0.51 -1.27
N LYS A 27 7.48 0.90 -2.11
CA LYS A 27 8.84 0.35 -2.14
C LYS A 27 9.73 0.78 -0.97
N ASP A 28 9.37 1.88 -0.30
CA ASP A 28 10.14 2.47 0.78
C ASP A 28 9.23 3.16 1.82
N ALA A 29 9.80 3.45 2.99
CA ALA A 29 9.07 4.03 4.11
C ALA A 29 8.48 5.41 3.81
N VAL A 30 9.19 6.23 3.03
CA VAL A 30 8.72 7.59 2.70
C VAL A 30 7.54 7.53 1.73
N GLY A 31 7.57 6.63 0.77
CA GLY A 31 6.46 6.30 -0.12
C GLY A 31 5.25 5.80 0.65
N ALA A 32 5.44 4.93 1.65
CA ALA A 32 4.36 4.40 2.47
C ALA A 32 3.60 5.52 3.19
N VAL A 33 4.32 6.51 3.76
CA VAL A 33 3.69 7.68 4.41
C VAL A 33 2.84 8.49 3.42
N ARG A 34 3.29 8.66 2.17
CA ARG A 34 2.54 9.41 1.15
C ARG A 34 1.23 8.71 0.79
N ILE A 35 1.28 7.40 0.59
CA ILE A 35 0.10 6.59 0.25
C ILE A 35 -0.87 6.51 1.43
N ALA A 36 -0.36 6.24 2.63
CA ALA A 36 -1.18 6.16 3.84
C ALA A 36 -1.94 7.48 4.08
N LYS A 37 -1.31 8.64 3.85
CA LYS A 37 -1.99 9.95 3.92
C LYS A 37 -3.09 10.13 2.88
N GLY A 38 -3.02 9.45 1.74
CA GLY A 38 -4.07 9.46 0.72
C GLY A 38 -5.24 8.56 1.11
N LEU A 39 -4.95 7.36 1.62
CA LEU A 39 -5.96 6.37 2.02
C LEU A 39 -6.71 6.80 3.28
N ALA A 40 -6.04 7.41 4.27
CA ALA A 40 -6.64 7.86 5.53
C ALA A 40 -7.53 9.11 5.39
N LYS A 41 -7.60 9.73 4.21
CA LYS A 41 -8.47 10.88 3.92
C LYS A 41 -9.79 10.50 3.26
N LYS A 42 -9.98 9.22 2.94
CA LYS A 42 -11.28 8.64 2.58
C LYS A 42 -12.00 8.19 3.84
#